data_AF-A0A9E5N240-F1
#
_entry.id   AF-A0A9E5N240-F1
#
_cell.length_a   1.000
_cell.length_b   1.000
_cell.length_c   1.000
_cell.angle_alpha   90.00
_cell.angle_beta   90.00
_cell.angle_gamma   90.00
#
_symmetry.space_group_name_H-M   'P 1'
#
loop_
_entity.id
_entity.type
_entity.pdbx_description
1 polymer ?
#
loop_
_entity_poly.entity_id
_entity_poly.type
_entity_poly.pdbx_seq_one_letter_code
_entity_poly.pdbx_strand_id
1 'polypeptide(L)' 'MSLCNAFTVDVEDYFQVSAFEAQVDRDRWGQYESRVVANTQRLLDLLAGHQVRATFFVLGWVAQHHPQLVRQ' A
#
# COMPACT_ATOMS: atom_id res chain seq x y z
N MET A 1 9.64 27.47 -1.91
CA MET A 1 10.51 26.42 -1.34
C MET A 1 10.63 25.31 -2.37
N SER A 2 11.85 24.85 -2.68
CA SER A 2 12.08 23.67 -3.52
C SER A 2 11.89 22.41 -2.69
N LEU A 3 11.23 21.38 -3.24
CA LEU A 3 11.08 20.09 -2.57
C LEU A 3 12.42 19.33 -2.66
N CYS A 4 13.08 19.10 -1.52
CA CYS A 4 14.39 18.45 -1.49
C CYS A 4 14.29 16.92 -1.62
N ASN A 5 13.25 16.32 -1.02
CA ASN A 5 13.01 14.89 -1.01
C ASN A 5 11.53 14.59 -1.22
N ALA A 6 11.22 13.47 -1.87
CA ALA A 6 9.87 12.94 -2.01
C ALA A 6 9.82 11.52 -1.43
N PHE A 7 8.76 11.22 -0.68
CA PHE A 7 8.48 9.88 -0.19
C PHE A 7 7.18 9.41 -0.84
N THR A 8 7.25 8.30 -1.56
CA THR A 8 6.09 7.70 -2.20
C THR A 8 5.97 6.23 -1.83
N VAL A 9 4.74 5.74 -1.79
CA VAL A 9 4.43 4.36 -1.41
C VAL A 9 3.53 3.77 -2.48
N ASP A 10 3.89 2.60 -2.98
CA ASP A 10 2.97 1.74 -3.72
C ASP A 10 2.26 0.83 -2.70
N VAL A 11 0.93 0.89 -2.66
CA VAL A 11 0.11 0.18 -1.68
C VAL A 11 -0.39 -1.10 -2.33
N GLU A 12 0.44 -2.12 -2.18
CA GLU A 12 0.23 -3.49 -2.65
C GLU A 12 0.55 -4.51 -1.55
N ASP A 13 -0.05 -5.69 -1.62
CA ASP A 13 0.29 -6.83 -0.78
C ASP A 13 1.45 -7.65 -1.39
N TYR A 14 2.13 -8.43 -0.56
CA TYR A 14 3.33 -9.19 -0.96
C TYR A 14 3.10 -10.17 -2.11
N PHE A 15 1.85 -10.59 -2.36
CA PHE A 15 1.47 -11.50 -3.43
C PHE A 15 1.07 -10.79 -4.74
N GLN A 16 1.05 -9.44 -4.73
CA GLN A 16 0.69 -8.61 -5.88
C GLN A 16 1.92 -8.09 -6.64
N VAL A 17 3.11 -8.22 -6.06
CA VAL A 17 4.37 -7.74 -6.64
C VAL A 17 4.65 -8.43 -7.98
N SER A 18 5.20 -7.67 -8.94
CA SER A 18 5.48 -8.18 -10.29
C SER A 18 6.41 -9.40 -10.31
N ALA A 19 7.27 -9.56 -9.29
CA ALA A 19 8.15 -10.72 -9.17
C ALA A 19 7.42 -12.05 -9.00
N PHE A 20 6.15 -12.03 -8.60
CA PHE A 20 5.29 -13.22 -8.43
C PHE A 20 4.20 -13.35 -9.49
N GLU A 21 4.19 -12.51 -10.53
CA GLU A 21 3.15 -12.53 -11.56
C GLU A 21 3.03 -13.89 -12.27
N ALA A 22 4.13 -14.64 -12.42
CA ALA A 22 4.12 -15.98 -13.04
C ALA A 22 3.67 -17.11 -12.08
N GLN A 23 3.60 -16.85 -10.78
CA GLN A 23 3.34 -17.85 -9.73
C GLN A 23 2.01 -17.61 -9.01
N VAL A 24 1.54 -16.36 -8.98
CA VAL A 24 0.34 -15.93 -8.27
C VAL A 24 -0.61 -15.29 -9.27
N ASP A 25 -1.62 -16.06 -9.66
CA ASP A 25 -2.74 -15.55 -10.44
C ASP A 25 -3.53 -14.50 -9.64
N ARG A 26 -3.98 -13.44 -10.33
CA ARG A 26 -4.80 -12.38 -9.76
C ARG A 26 -6.10 -12.91 -9.16
N ASP A 27 -6.69 -13.94 -9.78
CA ASP A 27 -7.93 -14.56 -9.28
C ASP A 27 -7.74 -15.26 -7.93
N ARG A 28 -6.49 -15.54 -7.55
CA ARG A 28 -6.12 -16.18 -6.29
C ARG A 28 -5.73 -15.20 -5.19
N TRP A 29 -5.62 -13.91 -5.48
CA TRP A 29 -5.19 -12.90 -4.51
C TRP A 29 -6.00 -12.93 -3.20
N GLY A 30 -7.32 -13.12 -3.29
CA GLY A 30 -8.18 -13.22 -2.10
C GLY A 30 -7.97 -14.47 -1.22
N GLN A 31 -7.10 -15.41 -1.63
CA GLN A 31 -6.78 -16.62 -0.87
C GLN A 31 -5.58 -16.44 0.06
N TYR A 32 -4.82 -15.35 -0.10
CA TYR A 32 -3.64 -15.05 0.69
C TYR A 32 -3.99 -14.11 1.84
N GLU A 33 -3.25 -14.24 2.94
CA GLU A 33 -3.40 -13.34 4.09
C GLU A 33 -3.01 -11.91 3.69
N SER A 34 -3.97 -10.98 3.71
CA SER A 34 -3.67 -9.57 3.46
C SER A 34 -2.97 -8.93 4.67
N ARG A 35 -1.92 -8.16 4.40
CA ARG A 35 -1.15 -7.41 5.40
C ARG A 35 -1.20 -5.91 5.14
N VAL A 36 -1.77 -5.50 4.02
CA VAL A 36 -1.76 -4.11 3.54
C VAL A 36 -2.31 -3.13 4.56
N VAL A 37 -3.45 -3.42 5.20
CA VAL A 37 -4.08 -2.49 6.16
C VAL A 37 -3.19 -2.25 7.38
N ALA A 38 -2.70 -3.31 8.02
CA ALA A 38 -1.88 -3.19 9.23
C ALA A 38 -0.54 -2.51 8.92
N ASN A 39 0.08 -2.83 7.79
CA ASN A 39 1.35 -2.24 7.38
C ASN A 39 1.20 -0.76 7.00
N THR A 40 0.16 -0.41 6.25
CA THR A 40 -0.12 0.98 5.89
C THR A 40 -0.43 1.83 7.13
N GLN A 41 -1.22 1.32 8.09
CA GLN A 41 -1.48 2.05 9.34
C GLN A 41 -0.18 2.33 10.11
N ARG A 42 0.68 1.32 10.25
CA ARG A 42 1.98 1.48 10.92
C ARG A 42 2.86 2.52 10.23
N LEU A 43 2.85 2.55 8.88
CA LEU A 43 3.59 3.53 8.11
C LEU A 43 3.01 4.94 8.29
N LEU A 44 1.69 5.10 8.28
CA LEU A 44 1.02 6.38 8.53
C LEU A 44 1.38 6.92 9.92
N ASP A 45 1.36 6.08 10.96
CA ASP A 45 1.73 6.48 12.33
C ASP A 45 3.19 6.97 12.40
N LEU A 46 4.11 6.30 11.69
CA LEU A 46 5.51 6.72 11.60
C LEU A 46 5.66 8.06 10.89
N LEU A 47 5.02 8.23 9.73
CA LEU A 47 5.08 9.47 8.97
C LEU A 47 4.47 10.63 9.75
N ALA A 48 3.37 10.40 10.47
CA ALA A 48 2.73 11.38 11.34
C ALA A 48 3.66 11.79 12.49
N GLY A 49 4.30 10.82 13.16
CA GLY A 49 5.26 11.07 14.24
C GLY A 49 6.48 11.90 13.81
N HIS A 50 6.85 11.86 12.53
CA HIS A 50 7.95 12.63 11.95
C HIS A 50 7.49 13.85 11.13
N GLN A 51 6.19 14.16 11.10
CA GLN A 51 5.62 15.25 10.30
C GLN A 51 6.00 15.19 8.80
N VAL A 52 6.11 13.97 8.25
CA VAL A 52 6.48 13.73 6.85
C VAL A 52 5.23 13.66 5.99
N ARG A 53 5.25 14.39 4.86
CA ARG A 53 4.24 14.26 3.81
C ARG A 53 4.69 13.23 2.78
N ALA A 54 3.77 12.36 2.39
CA ALA A 54 4.01 11.31 1.40
C ALA A 54 2.85 11.22 0.39
N THR A 55 3.12 10.60 -0.75
CA THR A 55 2.11 10.25 -1.76
C THR A 55 1.92 8.74 -1.80
N PHE A 56 0.68 8.29 -1.73
CA PHE A 56 0.33 6.86 -1.79
C PHE A 56 -0.36 6.56 -3.12
N PHE A 57 0.20 5.62 -3.87
CA PHE A 57 -0.42 5.04 -5.05
C PHE A 57 -1.07 3.73 -4.63
N VAL A 58 -2.40 3.64 -4.75
CA VAL A 58 -3.15 2.49 -4.24
C VAL A 58 -3.58 1.62 -5.39
N LEU A 59 -3.21 0.34 -5.35
CA LEU A 59 -3.68 -0.63 -6.33
C LEU A 59 -5.21 -0.70 -6.30
N GLY A 60 -5.85 -0.67 -7.46
CA GLY A 60 -7.32 -0.68 -7.56
C GLY A 60 -7.97 -1.85 -6.81
N TRP A 61 -7.32 -3.02 -6.79
CA TRP A 61 -7.76 -4.17 -6.01
C TRP A 61 -7.79 -3.86 -4.51
N VAL A 62 -6.74 -3.25 -3.96
CA VAL A 62 -6.69 -2.84 -2.54
C VAL A 62 -7.77 -1.81 -2.25
N ALA A 63 -7.95 -0.80 -3.12
CA ALA A 63 -8.97 0.22 -2.94
C ALA A 63 -10.40 -0.36 -2.93
N GLN A 64 -10.66 -1.38 -3.75
CA GLN A 64 -11.97 -2.04 -3.81
C GLN A 64 -12.25 -2.92 -2.58
N HIS A 65 -11.23 -3.63 -2.07
CA HIS A 65 -11.40 -4.60 -0.97
C HIS A 65 -11.23 -3.95 0.42
N HIS A 66 -10.47 -2.86 0.50
CA HIS A 66 -10.21 -2.10 1.74
C HIS A 66 -10.52 -0.60 1.56
N PRO A 67 -11.75 -0.21 1.21
CA PRO A 67 -12.09 1.19 0.92
C PRO A 67 -11.89 2.12 2.13
N GLN A 68 -11.92 1.60 3.36
CA GLN A 68 -11.65 2.38 4.56
C GLN A 68 -10.18 2.80 4.65
N LEU A 69 -9.25 2.00 4.10
CA LEU A 69 -7.84 2.35 4.10
C LEU A 69 -7.56 3.62 3.30
N VAL A 70 -8.29 3.82 2.19
CA VAL A 70 -8.16 5.01 1.32
C VAL A 70 -8.74 6.27 1.96
N ARG A 71 -9.61 6.15 2.97
CA ARG A 71 -10.30 7.26 3.63
C ARG A 71 -9.58 7.83 4.84
N GLN A 72 -8.55 7.14 5.34
CA GLN A 72 -7.73 7.60 6.46
C GLN A 72 -6.96 8.86 6.08
#